data_AF-A0A1F5CP57-F1
#
_entry.id   AF-A0A1F5CP57-F1
#
_cell.length_a   1.000
_cell.length_b   1.000
_cell.length_c   1.000
_cell.angle_alpha   90.00
_cell.angle_beta   90.00
_cell.angle_gamma   90.00
#
_symmetry.space_group_name_H-M   'P 1'
#
loop_
_entity.id
_entity.type
_entity.pdbx_description
1 polymer ?
#
loop_
_entity_poly.entity_id
_entity_poly.type
_entity_poly.pdbx_seq_one_letter_code
_entity_poly.pdbx_strand_id
1 'polypeptide(L)'
;MAAEKMAKLVNAGFEVKRFGKRFTPIYVYYKNGDEEPIPIYCNNGEESDMQEIYMALKNMMFVLSFHPKHAALRQVRREIIRFS
;
A
#
# COMPACT_ATOMS: atom_id res chain seq x y z
N MET A 1 12.44 5.27 21.40
CA MET A 1 12.87 3.89 21.07
C MET A 1 13.88 3.39 22.10
N ALA A 2 14.04 2.07 22.22
CA ALA A 2 15.02 1.45 23.12
C ALA A 2 16.46 1.95 22.87
N ALA A 3 16.86 2.10 21.59
CA ALA A 3 18.19 2.57 21.20
C ALA A 3 18.56 3.96 21.77
N GLU A 4 17.62 4.91 21.78
CA GLU A 4 17.86 6.27 22.31
C GLU A 4 17.94 6.29 23.83
N LYS A 5 17.13 5.46 24.51
CA LYS A 5 17.23 5.28 25.97
C LYS A 5 18.58 4.68 26.35
N MET A 6 19.04 3.68 25.60
CA MET A 6 20.36 3.07 25.82
C MET A 6 21.49 4.05 25.55
N ALA A 7 21.45 4.81 24.45
CA ALA A 7 22.46 5.82 24.12
C ALA A 7 22.63 6.87 25.23
N LYS A 8 21.54 7.29 25.88
CA LYS A 8 21.58 8.20 27.04
C LYS A 8 22.21 7.57 28.28
N LEU A 9 22.01 6.26 28.50
CA LEU A 9 22.57 5.53 29.64
C LEU A 9 24.09 5.34 29.52
N VAL A 10 24.63 5.21 28.30
CA VAL A 10 26.08 4.95 28.11
C VAL A 10 26.95 6.21 28.29
N ASN A 11 26.37 7.38 28.56
CA ASN A 11 27.05 8.67 28.83
C ASN A 11 28.32 8.97 28.00
N ALA A 12 28.30 8.61 26.72
CA ALA A 12 29.47 8.68 25.84
C ALA A 12 29.35 9.76 24.75
N GLY A 13 28.53 10.80 24.99
CA GLY A 13 28.43 11.96 24.08
C GLY A 13 27.87 11.63 22.69
N PHE A 14 27.01 10.63 22.57
CA PHE A 14 26.45 10.22 21.29
C PHE A 14 25.42 11.23 20.75
N GLU A 15 25.55 11.56 19.46
CA GLU A 15 24.53 12.28 18.71
C GLU A 15 23.52 11.27 18.11
N VAL A 16 22.27 11.29 18.58
CA VAL A 16 21.21 10.44 18.04
C VAL A 16 20.54 11.14 16.87
N LYS A 17 20.99 10.86 15.63
CA LYS A 17 20.30 11.32 14.42
C LYS A 17 19.16 10.36 14.08
N ARG A 18 17.93 10.83 14.22
CA ARG A 18 16.77 10.14 13.66
C ARG A 18 16.67 10.48 12.19
N PHE A 19 17.08 9.55 11.33
CA PHE A 19 16.64 9.58 9.94
C PHE A 19 15.20 9.06 9.94
N GLY A 20 14.23 9.98 9.94
CA GLY A 20 12.90 9.62 9.47
C GLY A 20 13.10 9.10 8.06
N LYS A 21 12.93 7.79 7.85
CA LYS A 21 13.03 7.18 6.53
C LYS A 21 12.28 8.11 5.58
N ARG A 22 12.97 8.70 4.61
CA ARG A 22 12.31 9.37 3.49
C ARG A 22 11.67 8.25 2.70
N PHE A 23 10.49 7.87 3.14
CA PHE A 23 9.73 6.84 2.50
C PHE A 23 9.36 7.36 1.12
N THR A 24 9.80 6.63 0.09
CA THR A 24 9.33 6.89 -1.26
C THR A 24 7.97 6.21 -1.34
N PRO A 25 6.87 6.96 -1.51
CA PRO A 25 5.55 6.36 -1.57
C PRO A 25 5.47 5.36 -2.73
N ILE A 26 4.82 4.23 -2.47
CA ILE A 26 4.55 3.21 -3.49
C ILE A 26 3.12 3.43 -3.97
N TYR A 27 2.98 3.70 -5.26
CA TYR A 27 1.67 3.79 -5.92
C TYR A 27 1.45 2.57 -6.81
N VAL A 28 0.25 1.98 -6.70
CA VAL A 28 -0.20 0.90 -7.58
C VAL A 28 -1.27 1.46 -8.49
N TYR A 29 -1.10 1.25 -9.79
CA TYR A 29 -2.03 1.67 -10.82
C TYR A 29 -2.62 0.45 -11.53
N TYR A 30 -3.93 0.51 -11.79
CA TYR A 30 -4.60 -0.39 -12.73
C TYR A 30 -4.57 0.24 -14.12
N LYS A 31 -4.08 -0.51 -15.13
CA LYS A 31 -4.06 -0.09 -16.53
C LYS A 31 -4.84 -1.07 -17.38
N ASN A 32 -5.71 -0.55 -18.24
CA ASN A 32 -6.58 -1.32 -19.12
C ASN A 32 -6.34 -0.89 -20.58
N GLY A 33 -5.55 -1.66 -21.32
CA GLY A 33 -5.15 -1.29 -22.67
C GLY A 33 -4.41 0.05 -22.71
N ASP A 34 -4.78 0.91 -23.65
CA ASP A 34 -4.17 2.23 -23.85
C ASP A 34 -4.82 3.37 -23.04
N GLU A 35 -5.75 3.04 -22.14
CA GLU A 35 -6.38 4.02 -21.25
C GLU A 35 -5.39 4.60 -20.21
N GLU A 36 -5.72 5.78 -19.69
CA GLU A 36 -4.97 6.40 -18.59
C GLU A 36 -5.00 5.48 -17.34
N PRO A 37 -3.83 5.19 -16.72
CA PRO A 37 -3.78 4.34 -15.53
C PRO A 37 -4.54 4.95 -14.35
N ILE A 38 -5.35 4.13 -13.67
CA ILE A 38 -6.12 4.54 -12.50
C ILE A 38 -5.33 4.19 -11.24
N PRO A 39 -5.02 5.14 -10.35
CA PRO A 39 -4.41 4.83 -9.06
C PRO A 39 -5.39 4.04 -8.20
N ILE A 40 -4.99 2.85 -7.74
CA ILE A 40 -5.83 1.97 -6.92
C ILE A 40 -5.30 1.77 -5.50
N TYR A 41 -4.03 2.10 -5.24
CA TYR A 41 -3.46 2.02 -3.89
C TYR A 41 -2.24 2.94 -3.75
N CYS A 42 -2.06 3.49 -2.55
CA CYS A 42 -0.89 4.28 -2.16
C CYS A 42 -0.42 3.80 -0.79
N ASN A 43 0.88 3.56 -0.65
CA ASN A 43 1.54 3.38 0.64
C ASN A 43 2.61 4.47 0.81
N ASN A 44 2.49 5.26 1.88
CA ASN A 44 3.45 6.33 2.21
C ASN A 44 4.72 5.84 2.91
N GLY A 45 5.04 4.54 2.76
CA GLY A 45 6.11 3.79 3.39
C GLY A 45 5.86 3.44 4.85
N GLU A 46 4.61 3.46 5.27
CA GLU A 46 4.20 2.85 6.52
C GLU A 46 4.39 1.32 6.40
N GLU A 47 4.79 0.65 7.49
CA GLU A 47 4.71 -0.81 7.53
C GLU A 47 3.23 -1.18 7.53
N SER A 48 2.71 -1.51 6.36
CA SER A 48 1.34 -2.01 6.19
C SER A 48 1.36 -3.53 6.13
N ASP A 49 0.38 -4.16 6.77
CA ASP A 49 0.25 -5.60 6.73
C ASP A 49 -0.12 -6.09 5.32
N MET A 50 0.39 -7.26 4.93
CA MET A 50 0.15 -7.81 3.60
C MET A 50 -1.33 -8.09 3.34
N GLN A 51 -2.09 -8.51 4.36
CA GLN A 51 -3.52 -8.75 4.23
C GLN A 51 -4.30 -7.45 4.05
N GLU A 52 -3.90 -6.38 4.74
CA GLU A 52 -4.50 -5.04 4.58
C GLU A 52 -4.29 -4.51 3.17
N ILE A 53 -3.06 -4.61 2.64
CA ILE A 53 -2.73 -4.22 1.27
C ILE A 53 -3.57 -5.05 0.27
N TYR A 54 -3.61 -6.37 0.46
CA TYR A 54 -4.38 -7.27 -0.39
C TYR A 54 -5.87 -6.92 -0.38
N MET A 55 -6.45 -6.66 0.80
CA MET A 55 -7.85 -6.25 0.91
C MET A 55 -8.13 -4.92 0.23
N ALA A 56 -7.27 -3.92 0.41
CA ALA A 56 -7.43 -2.62 -0.24
C ALA A 56 -7.44 -2.76 -1.77
N LEU A 57 -6.49 -3.51 -2.33
CA LEU A 57 -6.44 -3.80 -3.77
C LEU A 57 -7.66 -4.57 -4.24
N LYS A 58 -8.05 -5.64 -3.52
CA LYS A 58 -9.22 -6.46 -3.84
C LYS A 58 -10.51 -5.62 -3.88
N ASN A 59 -10.70 -4.74 -2.91
CA ASN A 59 -11.86 -3.84 -2.83
C ASN A 59 -11.91 -2.85 -3.99
N MET A 60 -10.78 -2.23 -4.33
CA MET A 60 -10.72 -1.28 -5.44
C MET A 60 -10.99 -1.95 -6.78
N MET A 61 -10.43 -3.15 -7.00
CA MET A 61 -10.70 -3.94 -8.20
C MET A 61 -12.17 -4.37 -8.28
N PHE A 62 -12.79 -4.70 -7.15
CA PHE A 62 -14.22 -4.98 -7.07
C PHE A 62 -15.06 -3.76 -7.46
N VAL A 63 -14.76 -2.57 -6.93
CA VAL A 63 -15.50 -1.34 -7.28
C VAL A 63 -15.36 -1.02 -8.77
N LEU A 64 -14.14 -1.05 -9.31
CA LEU A 64 -13.88 -0.76 -10.73
C LEU A 64 -14.58 -1.76 -11.67
N SER A 65 -14.83 -2.98 -11.22
CA SER A 65 -15.53 -4.00 -12.01
C SER A 65 -16.97 -3.68 -12.38
N PHE A 66 -17.60 -2.72 -11.70
CA PHE A 66 -18.95 -2.24 -12.04
C PHE A 66 -18.93 -1.19 -13.16
N HIS A 67 -17.77 -0.60 -13.46
CA HIS A 67 -17.66 0.41 -14.49
C HIS A 67 -17.58 -0.24 -15.89
N PRO A 68 -18.40 0.20 -16.87
CA PRO A 68 -18.50 -0.46 -18.17
C PRO A 68 -17.19 -0.45 -18.98
N LYS A 69 -16.31 0.55 -18.78
CA LYS A 69 -15.01 0.62 -19.44
C LYS A 69 -14.02 -0.46 -18.97
N HIS A 70 -14.23 -1.03 -17.77
CA HIS A 70 -13.31 -2.00 -17.18
C HIS A 70 -13.91 -3.41 -17.20
N ALA A 71 -14.45 -3.81 -18.36
CA ALA A 71 -15.11 -5.10 -18.53
C ALA A 71 -14.21 -6.31 -18.20
N ALA A 72 -12.88 -6.17 -18.33
CA ALA A 72 -11.90 -7.18 -17.92
C ALA A 72 -12.02 -7.56 -16.43
N LEU A 73 -12.42 -6.62 -15.57
CA LEU A 73 -12.59 -6.83 -14.13
C LEU A 73 -13.88 -7.58 -13.77
N ARG A 74 -14.79 -7.83 -14.73
CA ARG A 74 -16.01 -8.61 -14.47
C ARG A 74 -15.71 -10.03 -13.98
N GLN A 75 -14.60 -10.62 -14.42
CA GLN A 75 -14.18 -11.93 -13.92
C GLN A 75 -13.72 -11.83 -12.46
N VAL A 76 -12.90 -10.83 -12.15
CA VAL A 76 -12.45 -10.55 -10.77
C VAL A 76 -13.65 -10.39 -9.84
N ARG A 77 -14.68 -9.64 -10.26
CA ARG A 77 -15.93 -9.52 -9.49
C ARG A 77 -16.57 -10.87 -9.16
N ARG A 78 -16.68 -11.76 -10.15
CA ARG A 78 -17.29 -13.09 -9.97
C ARG A 78 -16.49 -13.94 -8.99
N GLU A 79 -15.17 -13.90 -9.10
CA GLU A 79 -14.27 -14.62 -8.20
C GLU A 79 -14.36 -14.08 -6.77
N ILE A 80 -14.33 -12.75 -6.60
CA ILE A 80 -14.47 -12.11 -5.29
C ILE A 80 -15.78 -12.52 -4.61
N ILE A 81 -16.92 -12.42 -5.29
CA ILE A 81 -18.23 -12.79 -4.72
C ILE A 81 -18.28 -14.26 -4.33
N ARG A 82 -17.65 -15.15 -5.12
CA ARG A 82 -17.70 -16.59 -4.88
C ARG A 82 -16.88 -17.03 -3.66
N PHE A 83 -15.82 -16.29 -3.33
CA PHE A 83 -14.87 -16.62 -2.27
C PHE A 83 -14.92 -15.60 -1.11
N SER A 84 -16.07 -14.97 -0.92
CA SER A 84 -16.35 -13.99 0.13
C SER A 84 -17.34 -14.52 1.16
#